data_AF-A0A379SP81-F1
#
_entry.id   AF-A0A379SP81-F1
#
_cell.length_a   1.000
_cell.length_b   1.000
_cell.length_c   1.000
_cell.angle_alpha   90.00
_cell.angle_beta   90.00
_cell.angle_gamma   90.00
#
_symmetry.space_group_name_H-M   'P 1'
#
loop_
_entity.id
_entity.type
_entity.pdbx_description
1 polymer ?
#
loop_
_entity_poly.entity_id
_entity_poly.type
_entity_poly.pdbx_seq_one_letter_code
_entity_poly.pdbx_strand_id
1 'polypeptide(L)' 'MYLRENSMLPEDEQQRLLFEGGYPVLAKVAKRKGLPYPRINQQGEIDADADWWATMQAAG' A
#
# COMPACT_ATOMS: atom_id res chain seq x y z
N MET A 1 -12.65 25.02 14.75
CA MET A 1 -11.26 25.05 14.24
C MET A 1 -10.62 23.75 14.72
N TYR A 2 -10.83 22.60 14.07
CA TYR A 2 -10.33 22.22 12.75
C TYR A 2 -11.38 21.34 12.02
N LEU A 3 -12.02 21.90 10.99
CA LEU A 3 -12.79 21.10 10.02
C LEU A 3 -11.87 20.90 8.82
N ARG A 4 -11.09 19.82 8.83
CA ARG A 4 -10.40 19.37 7.63
C ARG A 4 -11.09 18.10 7.15
N GLU A 5 -11.66 18.18 5.96
CA GLU A 5 -12.34 17.05 5.33
C GLU A 5 -11.34 16.13 4.64
N ASN A 6 -10.15 16.64 4.29
CA ASN A 6 -9.13 15.94 3.52
C ASN A 6 -7.74 16.05 4.16
N SER A 7 -6.87 15.11 3.81
CA SER A 7 -5.45 15.14 4.17
C SER A 7 -4.71 16.24 3.42
N MET A 8 -3.64 16.76 4.03
CA MET A 8 -2.74 17.74 3.40
C MET A 8 -1.63 17.08 2.57
N LEU A 9 -1.50 15.75 2.64
CA LEU A 9 -0.51 15.01 1.89
C LEU A 9 -1.01 14.71 0.47
N PRO A 10 -0.14 14.67 -0.54
CA PRO A 10 -0.47 14.11 -1.84
C PRO A 10 -1.03 12.69 -1.71
N GLU A 11 -1.95 12.30 -2.60
CA GLU A 11 -2.61 11.00 -2.52
C GLU A 11 -1.61 9.82 -2.52
N ASP A 12 -0.61 9.87 -3.39
CA ASP A 12 0.42 8.82 -3.46
C ASP A 12 1.20 8.66 -2.15
N GLU A 13 1.45 9.78 -1.46
CA GLU A 13 2.12 9.73 -0.16
C GLU A 13 1.20 9.16 0.92
N GLN A 14 -0.08 9.50 0.90
CA GLN A 14 -1.09 8.87 1.77
C GLN A 14 -1.16 7.36 1.55
N GLN A 15 -1.25 6.92 0.29
CA GLN A 15 -1.35 5.52 -0.09
C GLN A 15 -0.09 4.73 0.31
N ARG A 16 1.09 5.31 0.09
CA ARG A 16 2.35 4.73 0.55
C ARG A 16 2.33 4.54 2.07
N LEU A 17 1.94 5.56 2.83
CA LEU A 17 1.88 5.49 4.30
C LEU A 17 0.83 4.49 4.78
N LEU A 18 -0.34 4.40 4.13
CA LEU A 18 -1.38 3.43 4.43
C LEU A 18 -0.86 1.99 4.23
N PHE A 19 -0.17 1.72 3.13
CA PHE A 19 0.39 0.39 2.87
C PHE A 19 1.56 0.05 3.81
N GLU A 20 2.52 0.97 3.99
CA GLU A 20 3.68 0.77 4.88
C GLU A 20 3.26 0.59 6.35
N GLY A 21 2.23 1.32 6.79
CA GLY A 21 1.71 1.25 8.16
C GLY A 21 0.75 0.08 8.40
N GLY A 22 -0.16 -0.20 7.46
CA GLY A 22 -1.16 -1.27 7.57
C GLY A 22 -0.59 -2.67 7.30
N TYR A 23 0.43 -2.78 6.45
CA TYR A 23 1.01 -4.04 5.99
C TYR A 23 2.55 -4.04 6.02
N PRO A 24 3.18 -3.81 7.18
CA PRO A 24 4.63 -3.59 7.28
C PRO A 24 5.48 -4.78 6.81
N VAL A 25 4.97 -6.00 6.89
CA VAL A 25 5.64 -7.20 6.36
C VAL A 25 5.58 -7.22 4.84
N LEU A 26 4.41 -6.99 4.24
CA LEU A 26 4.25 -6.96 2.78
C LEU A 26 5.01 -5.79 2.16
N ALA A 27 5.06 -4.63 2.81
CA ALA A 27 5.87 -3.49 2.36
C ALA A 27 7.38 -3.85 2.28
N LYS A 28 7.91 -4.57 3.28
CA LYS A 28 9.30 -5.07 3.25
C LYS A 28 9.53 -6.05 2.12
N VAL A 29 8.59 -6.97 1.87
CA VAL A 29 8.70 -7.95 0.79
C VAL A 29 8.61 -7.28 -0.58
N ALA A 30 7.64 -6.38 -0.78
CA ALA A 30 7.49 -5.60 -2.00
C ALA A 30 8.77 -4.82 -2.33
N LYS A 31 9.35 -4.14 -1.33
CA LYS A 31 10.63 -3.45 -1.48
C LYS A 31 11.78 -4.38 -1.87
N ARG A 32 11.87 -5.58 -1.27
CA ARG A 32 12.91 -6.57 -1.62
C ARG A 32 12.75 -7.12 -3.03
N LYS A 33 11.51 -7.29 -3.49
CA LYS A 33 11.16 -7.82 -4.82
C LYS A 33 11.09 -6.74 -5.90
N GLY A 34 11.21 -5.46 -5.55
CA GLY A 34 11.01 -4.35 -6.48
C GLY A 34 9.55 -4.22 -6.97
N LEU A 35 8.59 -4.77 -6.22
CA LEU A 35 7.17 -4.67 -6.56
C LEU A 35 6.65 -3.26 -6.26
N PRO A 36 5.78 -2.70 -7.13
CA PRO A 36 5.09 -1.46 -6.83
C PRO A 36 4.21 -1.67 -5.59
N TYR A 37 4.02 -0.60 -4.81
CA TYR A 37 3.08 -0.65 -3.70
C TYR A 37 1.66 -0.60 -4.24
N PRO A 38 0.79 -1.51 -3.79
CA PRO A 38 -0.61 -1.49 -4.18
C PRO A 38 -1.34 -0.36 -3.45
N ARG A 39 -2.55 -0.05 -3.93
CA ARG A 39 -3.42 0.91 -3.24
C ARG A 39 -4.14 0.22 -2.10
N ILE A 40 -4.53 1.01 -1.10
CA ILE A 40 -5.41 0.60 -0.02
C ILE A 40 -6.80 1.16 -0.31
N ASN A 41 -7.79 0.29 -0.38
CA ASN A 41 -9.19 0.66 -0.61
C ASN A 41 -9.82 1.30 0.64
N GLN A 42 -11.07 1.73 0.53
CA GLN A 42 -11.78 2.40 1.63
C GLN A 42 -12.06 1.49 2.84
N GLN A 43 -12.01 0.17 2.66
CA GLN A 43 -12.17 -0.83 3.71
C GLN A 43 -10.83 -1.13 4.41
N GLY A 44 -9.73 -0.55 3.93
CA GLY A 44 -8.39 -0.81 4.46
C GLY A 44 -7.72 -2.04 3.86
N GLU A 45 -8.24 -2.59 2.76
CA GLU A 45 -7.72 -3.78 2.11
C GLU A 45 -6.81 -3.42 0.94
N ILE A 46 -5.92 -4.34 0.57
CA ILE A 46 -5.02 -4.20 -0.58
C ILE A 46 -5.80 -4.39 -1.87
N ASP A 47 -5.81 -3.35 -2.70
CA ASP A 47 -6.31 -3.37 -4.08
C ASP A 47 -5.16 -3.64 -5.04
N ALA A 48 -4.98 -4.92 -5.38
CA ALA A 48 -3.93 -5.42 -6.27
C ALA A 48 -4.44 -6.59 -7.10
N ASP A 49 -3.93 -6.71 -8.32
CA ASP A 49 -4.27 -7.81 -9.23
C ASP A 49 -3.64 -9.14 -8.83
N ALA A 50 -4.07 -10.21 -9.52
CA ALA A 50 -3.57 -11.55 -9.28
C ALA A 50 -2.06 -11.69 -9.57
N ASP A 51 -1.52 -10.94 -10.53
CA ASP A 51 -0.11 -11.00 -10.90
C ASP A 51 0.79 -10.43 -9.80
N TRP A 52 0.33 -9.36 -9.14
CA TRP A 52 0.97 -8.79 -7.97
C TRP A 52 0.99 -9.82 -6.82
N TRP A 53 -0.15 -10.46 -6.55
CA TRP A 53 -0.24 -11.50 -5.51
C TRP A 53 0.64 -12.72 -5.82
N ALA A 54 0.67 -13.16 -7.07
CA ALA A 54 1.52 -14.25 -7.52
C ALA A 54 3.01 -13.90 -7.28
N THR A 55 3.44 -12.69 -7.64
CA THR A 55 4.83 -12.27 -7.45
C THR A 55 5.18 -12.08 -5.97
N MET A 56 4.23 -11.59 -5.17
CA MET A 56 4.36 -11.45 -3.72
C MET A 56 4.59 -12.82 -3.04
N GLN A 57 3.84 -13.83 -3.46
CA GLN A 57 3.92 -15.19 -2.91
C GLN A 57 5.08 -16.02 -3.49
N ALA A 58 5.54 -15.72 -4.71
CA ALA A 58 6.63 -16.44 -5.34
C ALA A 58 7.84 -16.48 -4.41
N ALA A 59 8.47 -17.65 -4.25
CA ALA A 59 9.76 -17.72 -3.57
C ALA A 59 10.77 -16.89 -4.38
N GLY A 60 11.53 -16.03 -3.68
CA GLY A 60 12.65 -15.27 -4.25
C GLY A 60 13.97 -15.84 -3.77
#